data_AF-A0A258CTA6-F1
#
_entry.id   AF-A0A258CTA6-F1
#
_cell.length_a   1.000
_cell.length_b   1.000
_cell.length_c   1.000
_cell.angle_alpha   90.00
_cell.angle_beta   90.00
_cell.angle_gamma   90.00
#
_symmetry.space_group_name_H-M   'P 1'
#
loop_
_entity.id
_entity.type
_entity.pdbx_description
1 polymer ?
#
loop_
_entity_poly.entity_id
_entity_poly.type
_entity_poly.pdbx_seq_one_letter_code
_entity_poly.pdbx_strand_id
1 'polypeptide(L)'
;MDGFFPPAPVRSSLAVALDTLFQRYDAWFRRTLRKRYGDMADDLAHETYLRAAAQEAEGKVRYPKAFLLSVASNLATDRMRKEARENDYATYRGAFPTQSTAATQEMALTLKQIMLALPPELRDCLIM
;
A
#
# COMPACT_ATOMS: atom_id res chain seq x y z
N MET A 1 6.94 -37.54 14.66
CA MET A 1 6.14 -36.34 14.35
C MET A 1 7.08 -35.36 13.69
N ASP A 2 7.46 -35.66 12.45
CA ASP A 2 8.47 -34.89 11.74
C ASP A 2 7.79 -33.73 11.03
N GLY A 3 7.96 -32.54 11.60
CA GLY A 3 7.51 -31.29 11.00
C GLY A 3 8.32 -30.98 9.76
N PHE A 4 7.88 -31.48 8.60
CA PHE A 4 8.40 -31.06 7.30
C PHE A 4 7.93 -29.63 7.02
N PHE A 5 8.71 -28.66 7.49
CA PHE A 5 8.63 -27.31 6.94
C PHE A 5 9.34 -27.35 5.58
N PRO A 6 8.67 -27.01 4.46
CA PRO A 6 9.35 -26.94 3.17
C PRO A 6 10.53 -25.96 3.32
N PRO A 7 11.74 -26.28 2.82
CA PRO A 7 12.87 -25.38 2.94
C PRO A 7 12.48 -24.06 2.29
N ALA A 8 12.55 -22.96 3.06
CA ALA A 8 12.47 -21.64 2.48
C ALA A 8 13.45 -21.60 1.30
N PRO A 9 13.03 -21.07 0.12
CA PRO A 9 13.90 -21.05 -1.06
C PRO A 9 15.26 -20.48 -0.63
N VAL A 10 16.30 -21.30 -0.82
CA VAL A 10 17.67 -20.93 -0.45
C VAL A 10 17.96 -19.61 -1.16
N ARG A 11 18.50 -18.59 -0.48
CA ARG A 11 18.67 -17.23 -1.07
C ARG A 11 19.36 -17.24 -2.45
N SER A 12 20.14 -18.28 -2.74
CA SER A 12 20.72 -18.56 -4.06
C SER A 12 19.68 -18.83 -5.16
N SER A 13 18.61 -19.58 -4.89
CA SER A 13 17.56 -19.86 -5.88
C SER A 13 16.76 -18.61 -6.24
N LEU A 14 16.52 -17.72 -5.27
CA LEU A 14 15.89 -16.42 -5.54
C LEU A 14 16.76 -15.55 -6.44
N ALA A 15 18.07 -15.47 -6.17
CA ALA A 15 19.00 -14.70 -6.98
C ALA A 15 19.07 -15.23 -8.44
N VAL A 16 19.14 -16.55 -8.61
CA VAL A 16 19.15 -17.19 -9.94
C VAL A 16 17.84 -16.95 -10.69
N ALA A 17 16.69 -17.07 -10.01
CA ALA A 17 15.39 -16.80 -10.59
C ALA A 17 15.25 -15.34 -11.04
N LEU A 18 15.70 -14.41 -10.20
CA LEU A 18 15.67 -12.98 -10.51
C LEU A 18 16.56 -12.66 -11.72
N ASP A 19 17.80 -13.14 -11.74
CA ASP A 19 18.73 -12.91 -12.86
C ASP A 19 18.17 -13.49 -14.18
N THR A 20 17.58 -14.69 -14.13
CA THR A 20 16.93 -15.32 -15.29
C THR A 20 15.77 -14.46 -15.83
N LEU A 21 14.92 -13.96 -14.95
CA LEU A 21 13.79 -13.10 -15.33
C LEU A 21 14.25 -11.76 -15.91
N PHE A 22 15.27 -11.14 -15.31
CA PHE A 22 15.86 -9.89 -15.79
C PHE A 22 16.46 -10.06 -17.19
N GLN A 23 17.41 -10.98 -17.35
CA GLN A 23 18.11 -11.19 -18.61
C GLN A 23 17.15 -11.53 -19.76
N ARG A 24 16.08 -12.27 -19.48
CA ARG A 24 15.16 -12.76 -20.51
C ARG A 24 14.03 -11.78 -20.85
N TYR A 25 13.57 -10.97 -19.90
CA TYR A 25 12.33 -10.20 -20.07
C TYR A 25 12.44 -8.70 -19.82
N ASP A 26 13.51 -8.17 -19.23
CA ASP A 26 13.59 -6.76 -18.79
C ASP A 26 13.33 -5.75 -19.93
N ALA A 27 14.03 -5.88 -21.05
CA ALA A 27 13.88 -4.94 -22.17
C ALA A 27 12.44 -4.90 -22.72
N TRP A 28 11.80 -6.07 -22.84
CA TRP A 28 10.40 -6.15 -23.28
C TRP A 28 9.44 -5.63 -22.22
N PHE A 29 9.67 -6.00 -20.97
CA PHE A 29 8.78 -5.71 -19.86
C PHE A 29 8.79 -4.22 -19.52
N ARG A 30 9.97 -3.61 -19.37
CA ARG A 30 10.11 -2.16 -19.15
C ARG A 30 9.53 -1.34 -20.29
N ARG A 31 9.75 -1.74 -21.56
CA ARG A 31 9.12 -1.07 -22.72
C ARG A 31 7.59 -1.15 -22.65
N THR A 32 7.05 -2.30 -22.23
CA THR A 32 5.61 -2.49 -22.09
C THR A 32 5.04 -1.66 -20.94
N LEU A 33 5.71 -1.63 -19.79
CA LEU A 33 5.30 -0.82 -18.64
C LEU A 33 5.40 0.67 -18.93
N ARG A 34 6.49 1.15 -19.55
CA ARG A 34 6.63 2.58 -19.92
C ARG A 34 5.51 3.05 -20.84
N LYS A 35 5.10 2.22 -21.80
CA LYS A 35 3.96 2.54 -22.69
C LYS A 35 2.63 2.62 -21.95
N ARG A 36 2.46 1.88 -20.84
CA ARG A 36 1.16 1.76 -20.15
C ARG A 36 1.05 2.64 -18.90
N TYR A 37 2.15 2.86 -18.19
CA TYR A 37 2.17 3.48 -16.85
C TYR A 37 3.14 4.67 -16.75
N GLY A 38 3.85 5.02 -17.83
CA GLY A 38 4.74 6.18 -17.87
C GLY A 38 5.82 6.13 -16.79
N ASP A 39 5.88 7.17 -15.97
CA ASP A 39 6.91 7.38 -14.94
C ASP A 39 6.86 6.33 -13.82
N MET A 40 5.70 5.71 -13.58
CA MET A 40 5.58 4.64 -12.58
C MET A 40 6.19 3.31 -13.04
N ALA A 41 6.65 3.20 -14.29
CA ALA A 41 7.07 1.96 -14.88
C ALA A 41 8.27 1.32 -14.18
N ASP A 42 9.25 2.12 -13.75
CA ASP A 42 10.48 1.58 -13.14
C ASP A 42 10.20 1.02 -11.73
N ASP A 43 9.36 1.70 -10.93
CA ASP A 43 8.91 1.20 -9.62
C ASP A 43 8.07 -0.07 -9.75
N LEU A 44 7.09 -0.07 -10.66
CA LEU A 44 6.25 -1.23 -10.94
C LEU A 44 7.08 -2.43 -11.42
N ALA A 45 8.10 -2.19 -12.24
CA ALA A 45 8.99 -3.24 -12.71
C ALA A 45 9.73 -3.87 -11.52
N HIS A 46 10.29 -3.03 -10.65
CA HIS A 46 11.10 -3.49 -9.52
C HIS A 46 10.30 -4.37 -8.56
N GLU A 47 9.13 -3.89 -8.12
CA GLU A 47 8.24 -4.65 -7.23
C GLU A 47 7.70 -5.92 -7.89
N THR A 48 7.45 -5.88 -9.20
CA THR A 48 7.02 -7.06 -9.95
C THR A 48 8.10 -8.13 -9.98
N TYR A 49 9.36 -7.77 -10.23
CA TYR A 49 10.46 -8.73 -10.24
C TYR A 49 10.70 -9.38 -8.88
N LEU A 50 10.59 -8.61 -7.79
CA LEU A 50 10.71 -9.16 -6.44
C LEU A 50 9.62 -10.21 -6.15
N ARG A 51 8.37 -9.92 -6.51
CA ARG A 51 7.26 -10.88 -6.36
C ARG A 51 7.38 -12.08 -7.30
N ALA A 52 7.84 -11.86 -8.53
CA ALA A 52 7.99 -12.92 -9.52
C ALA A 52 9.15 -13.85 -9.24
N ALA A 53 10.29 -13.34 -8.79
CA ALA A 53 11.45 -14.15 -8.44
C ALA A 53 11.12 -15.13 -7.31
N ALA A 54 10.31 -14.73 -6.32
CA ALA A 54 9.86 -15.63 -5.26
C ALA A 54 9.02 -16.79 -5.79
N GLN A 55 8.09 -16.53 -6.71
CA GLN A 55 7.24 -17.57 -7.31
C GLN A 55 7.99 -18.45 -8.32
N GLU A 56 8.94 -17.87 -9.06
CA GLU A 56 9.81 -18.58 -9.99
C GLU A 56 10.80 -19.50 -9.24
N ALA A 57 11.35 -19.05 -8.11
CA ALA A 57 12.21 -19.86 -7.25
C ALA A 57 11.48 -21.10 -6.67
N GLU A 58 10.16 -21.03 -6.55
CA GLU A 58 9.29 -22.15 -6.17
C GLU A 58 8.83 -23.00 -7.38
N GLY A 59 9.23 -22.65 -8.60
CA GLY A 59 8.88 -23.36 -9.83
C GLY A 59 7.40 -23.24 -10.25
N LYS A 60 6.68 -22.26 -9.71
CA LYS A 60 5.21 -22.13 -9.90
C LYS A 60 4.82 -21.35 -11.16
N VAL A 61 5.77 -20.72 -11.84
CA VAL A 61 5.50 -19.81 -12.96
C VAL A 61 5.53 -20.57 -14.28
N ARG A 62 4.33 -20.92 -14.79
CA ARG A 62 4.20 -21.60 -16.09
C ARG A 62 4.27 -20.66 -17.29
N TYR A 63 3.83 -19.41 -17.13
CA TYR A 63 3.75 -18.41 -18.21
C TYR A 63 4.38 -17.07 -17.77
N PRO A 64 5.72 -16.93 -17.83
CA PRO A 64 6.43 -15.81 -17.22
C PRO A 64 5.96 -14.42 -17.69
N LYS A 65 5.78 -14.22 -18.99
CA LYS A 65 5.33 -12.92 -19.53
C LYS A 65 3.94 -12.52 -19.05
N ALA A 66 2.99 -13.47 -19.08
CA ALA A 66 1.63 -13.22 -18.62
C ALA A 66 1.60 -12.95 -17.11
N PHE A 67 2.39 -13.71 -16.36
CA PHE A 67 2.53 -13.55 -14.92
C PHE A 67 3.12 -12.18 -14.54
N LEU A 68 4.21 -11.75 -15.18
CA LEU A 68 4.80 -10.42 -14.97
C LEU A 68 3.76 -9.31 -15.23
N LEU A 69 3.01 -9.41 -16.32
CA LEU A 69 1.96 -8.43 -16.64
C LEU A 69 0.80 -8.45 -15.64
N SER A 70 0.38 -9.62 -15.15
CA SER A 70 -0.69 -9.70 -14.15
C SER A 70 -0.26 -9.09 -12.83
N VAL A 71 0.97 -9.38 -12.38
CA VAL A 71 1.51 -8.81 -11.13
C VAL A 71 1.60 -7.30 -11.23
N ALA A 72 2.18 -6.78 -12.32
CA ALA A 72 2.28 -5.33 -12.53
C ALA A 72 0.90 -4.65 -12.61
N SER A 73 -0.07 -5.27 -13.30
CA SER A 73 -1.41 -4.72 -13.43
C SER A 73 -2.15 -4.65 -12.09
N ASN A 74 -1.99 -5.68 -11.26
CA ASN A 74 -2.57 -5.70 -9.92
C ASN A 74 -1.93 -4.64 -9.02
N LEU A 75 -0.61 -4.50 -9.09
CA LEU A 75 0.14 -3.51 -8.33
C LEU A 75 -0.23 -2.07 -8.72
N ALA A 76 -0.32 -1.78 -10.02
CA ALA A 76 -0.77 -0.49 -10.51
C ALA A 76 -2.20 -0.16 -10.03
N THR A 77 -3.09 -1.16 -10.07
CA THR A 77 -4.47 -1.01 -9.60
C THR A 77 -4.52 -0.71 -8.10
N ASP A 78 -3.74 -1.43 -7.29
CA ASP A 78 -3.67 -1.23 -5.85
C ASP A 78 -3.12 0.17 -5.51
N ARG A 79 -2.09 0.60 -6.22
CA ARG A 79 -1.50 1.93 -6.06
C ARG A 79 -2.49 3.04 -6.40
N MET A 80 -3.19 2.96 -7.54
CA MET A 80 -4.23 3.92 -7.91
C MET A 80 -5.35 3.98 -6.86
N ARG A 81 -5.77 2.82 -6.32
CA ARG A 81 -6.78 2.77 -5.25
C ARG A 81 -6.28 3.41 -3.96
N LYS A 82 -4.99 3.23 -3.63
CA LYS A 82 -4.37 3.85 -2.45
C LYS A 82 -4.29 5.38 -2.62
N GLU A 83 -3.82 5.86 -3.77
CA GLU A 83 -3.74 7.28 -4.08
C GLU A 83 -5.13 7.95 -4.06
N ALA A 84 -6.16 7.28 -4.59
CA ALA A 84 -7.54 7.77 -4.50
C ALA A 84 -8.00 7.95 -3.04
N ARG A 85 -7.77 6.94 -2.19
CA ARG A 85 -8.13 7.03 -0.75
C ARG A 85 -7.35 8.12 -0.02
N GLU A 86 -6.07 8.28 -0.33
CA GLU A 86 -5.21 9.30 0.28
C GLU A 86 -5.62 10.71 -0.16
N ASN A 87 -5.99 10.90 -1.43
CA ASN A 87 -6.51 12.15 -1.94
C ASN A 87 -7.88 12.49 -1.36
N ASP A 88 -8.78 11.51 -1.23
CA ASP A 88 -10.06 11.70 -0.54
C ASP A 88 -9.80 12.15 0.90
N TYR A 89 -8.92 11.46 1.62
CA TYR A 89 -8.56 11.83 2.99
C TYR A 89 -7.91 13.21 3.09
N ALA A 90 -7.03 13.59 2.17
CA ALA A 90 -6.43 14.92 2.10
C ALA A 90 -7.48 16.00 1.82
N THR A 91 -8.45 15.72 0.95
CA THR A 91 -9.58 16.59 0.64
C THR A 91 -10.48 16.77 1.86
N TYR A 92 -10.83 15.68 2.55
CA TYR A 92 -11.57 15.74 3.81
C TYR A 92 -10.80 16.54 4.87
N ARG A 93 -9.50 16.29 5.05
CA ARG A 93 -8.68 17.03 6.02
C ARG A 93 -8.59 18.53 5.67
N GLY A 94 -8.45 18.88 4.39
CA GLY A 94 -8.42 20.27 3.93
C GLY A 94 -9.76 20.99 4.08
N ALA A 95 -10.88 20.25 4.07
CA ALA A 95 -12.21 20.79 4.29
C ALA A 95 -12.50 21.16 5.76
N PHE A 96 -11.73 20.62 6.71
CA PHE A 96 -11.78 21.06 8.10
C PHE A 96 -10.68 22.10 8.35
N PRO A 97 -11.02 23.34 8.76
CA PRO A 97 -10.00 24.32 9.08
C PRO A 97 -9.15 23.81 10.26
N THR A 98 -7.87 23.52 10.01
CA THR A 98 -6.88 23.14 11.04
C THR A 98 -6.55 24.28 11.99
N GLN A 99 -7.02 25.49 11.72
CA GLN A 99 -6.90 26.63 12.62
C GLN A 99 -7.97 26.52 13.71
N SER A 100 -7.63 25.83 14.80
CA SER A 100 -8.33 26.01 16.06
C SER A 100 -8.02 27.43 16.55
N THR A 101 -8.92 28.37 16.29
CA THR A 101 -8.87 29.68 16.93
C THR A 101 -9.17 29.50 18.41
N ALA A 102 -8.48 30.25 19.28
CA ALA A 102 -8.77 30.23 20.70
C ALA A 102 -10.26 30.52 20.92
N ALA A 103 -10.95 29.65 21.63
CA ALA A 103 -12.36 29.84 21.93
C ALA A 103 -12.55 31.14 22.71
N THR A 104 -13.52 31.96 22.30
CA THR A 104 -13.94 33.14 23.07
C THR A 104 -14.39 32.69 24.47
N GLN A 105 -14.20 33.55 25.48
CA GLN A 105 -14.57 33.24 26.87
C GLN A 105 -16.01 32.75 27.01
N GLU A 106 -16.95 33.34 26.27
CA GLU A 106 -18.37 32.95 26.26
C GLU A 106 -18.58 31.52 25.74
N MET A 107 -17.84 31.13 24.71
CA MET A 107 -17.90 29.79 24.11
C MET A 107 -17.36 28.75 25.10
N ALA A 108 -16.27 29.07 25.81
CA ALA A 108 -15.68 28.20 26.83
C ALA A 108 -16.61 28.00 28.05
N LEU A 109 -17.29 29.06 28.49
CA LEU A 109 -18.27 29.00 29.58
C LEU A 109 -19.49 28.17 29.20
N THR A 110 -19.99 28.34 27.98
CA THR A 110 -21.14 27.58 27.45
C THR A 110 -20.81 26.10 27.35
N LEU A 111 -19.64 25.75 26.81
CA LEU A 111 -19.19 24.35 26.73
C LEU A 111 -19.07 23.72 28.12
N LYS A 112 -18.53 24.45 29.11
CA LYS A 112 -18.42 23.99 30.49
C LYS A 112 -19.80 23.69 31.09
N GLN A 113 -20.78 24.55 30.85
CA GLN A 113 -22.15 24.33 31.33
C GLN A 113 -22.79 23.09 30.69
N ILE A 114 -22.60 22.90 29.37
CA ILE A 114 -23.09 21.72 28.66
C ILE A 114 -22.44 20.43 29.20
N MET A 115 -21.12 20.43 29.42
CA MET A 115 -20.42 19.27 29.99
C MET A 115 -20.89 18.93 31.41
N LEU A 116 -21.19 19.95 32.23
CA LEU A 116 -21.71 19.76 33.58
C LEU A 116 -23.16 19.26 33.59
N ALA A 117 -23.94 19.61 32.58
CA ALA A 117 -25.32 19.15 32.39
C ALA A 117 -25.42 17.73 31.80
N LEU A 118 -24.31 17.18 31.30
CA LEU A 118 -24.26 15.80 30.79
C LEU A 118 -24.23 14.79 31.95
N PRO A 119 -25.00 13.68 31.89
CA PRO A 119 -24.92 12.57 32.84
C PRO A 119 -23.49 12.05 33.01
N PRO A 120 -23.09 11.66 34.22
CA PRO A 120 -21.70 11.29 34.53
C PRO A 120 -21.20 10.12 33.68
N GLU A 121 -22.07 9.17 33.31
CA GLU A 121 -21.69 8.00 32.50
C GLU A 121 -21.24 8.38 31.08
N LEU A 122 -21.72 9.50 30.55
CA LEU A 122 -21.37 10.00 29.21
C LEU A 122 -20.17 10.94 29.23
N ARG A 123 -19.84 11.54 30.39
CA ARG A 123 -18.68 12.42 30.56
C ARG A 123 -17.38 11.62 30.52
N ASP A 124 -17.37 10.45 31.14
CA ASP A 124 -16.16 9.64 31.29
C ASP A 124 -15.70 9.02 29.95
N CYS A 125 -16.64 8.65 29.06
CA CYS A 125 -16.32 8.16 27.72
C CYS A 125 -15.73 9.23 26.78
N LEU A 126 -15.94 10.52 27.05
CA LEU A 126 -15.44 11.60 26.19
C LEU A 126 -14.01 12.04 26.56
N ILE A 127 -13.54 11.67 27.75
CA ILE A 127 -12.20 12.00 28.27
C ILE A 127 -11.19 10.86 28.00
N MET A 128 -11.68 9.65 27.71
CA MET A 128 -10.86 8.47 27.37
C MET A 128 -10.51 8.41 25.88
#